data_AF-A0A661HIA0-F1
#
_entry.id   AF-A0A661HIA0-F1
#
_cell.length_a   1.000
_cell.length_b   1.000
_cell.length_c   1.000
_cell.angle_alpha   90.00
_cell.angle_beta   90.00
_cell.angle_gamma   90.00
#
_symmetry.space_group_name_H-M   'P 1'
#
loop_
_entity.id
_entity.type
_entity.pdbx_description
1 polymer ?
#
loop_
_entity_poly.entity_id
_entity_poly.type
_entity_poly.pdbx_seq_one_letter_code
_entity_poly.pdbx_strand_id
1 'polypeptide(L)' 'MSGTITKVAEMTLSGTKDGKISITTVAQPYGPKSESVASIGISLQAKAQEPDWKVHIPKANIDAVIAALTEAKKSLE' A
#
# COMPACT_ATOMS: atom_id res chain seq x y z
N MET A 1 14.00 1.54 9.27
CA MET A 1 12.89 0.59 9.51
C MET A 1 13.44 -0.81 9.25
N SER A 2 13.42 -1.71 10.23
CA SER A 2 14.04 -3.05 10.17
C SER A 2 13.01 -4.18 9.98
N GLY A 3 11.78 -3.82 9.58
CA GLY A 3 10.70 -4.78 9.36
C GLY A 3 10.89 -5.57 8.07
N THR A 4 10.61 -6.87 8.08
CA THR A 4 10.58 -7.69 6.87
C THR A 4 9.44 -7.22 5.98
N ILE A 5 9.75 -6.80 4.75
CA ILE A 5 8.78 -6.37 3.74
C ILE A 5 8.52 -7.56 2.81
N THR A 6 7.25 -7.94 2.63
CA THR A 6 6.83 -8.99 1.69
C THR A 6 5.90 -8.40 0.64
N LYS A 7 6.22 -8.58 -0.65
CA LYS A 7 5.36 -8.12 -1.75
C LYS A 7 4.14 -9.03 -1.90
N VAL A 8 2.96 -8.44 -1.92
CA VAL A 8 1.67 -9.13 -2.10
C VAL A 8 1.19 -8.97 -3.54
N ALA A 9 1.20 -7.75 -4.06
CA ALA A 9 0.74 -7.44 -5.40
C ALA A 9 1.45 -6.21 -5.98
N GLU A 10 1.41 -6.10 -7.30
CA GLU A 10 1.79 -4.91 -8.04
C GLU A 10 0.92 -4.79 -9.28
N MET A 11 0.55 -3.56 -9.61
CA MET A 11 -0.33 -3.24 -10.72
C MET A 11 0.04 -1.88 -11.32
N THR A 12 -0.33 -1.66 -12.57
CA THR A 12 -0.13 -0.37 -13.25
C THR A 12 -0.97 0.73 -12.60
N LEU A 13 -0.38 1.91 -12.44
CA LEU A 13 -1.11 3.11 -12.03
C LEU A 13 -1.79 3.72 -13.26
N SER A 14 -3.11 3.57 -13.35
CA SER A 14 -3.92 4.15 -14.42
C SER A 14 -3.70 5.67 -14.56
N GLY A 15 -3.71 6.16 -15.80
CA GLY A 15 -3.48 7.58 -16.10
C GLY A 15 -2.00 7.99 -16.11
N THR A 16 -1.06 7.05 -15.94
CA THR A 16 0.37 7.29 -16.06
C THR A 16 1.00 6.40 -17.12
N LYS A 17 2.16 6.80 -17.65
CA LYS A 17 2.89 6.00 -18.65
C LYS A 17 3.51 4.75 -18.02
N ASP A 18 4.19 4.93 -16.89
CA ASP A 18 5.03 3.92 -16.26
C ASP A 18 4.78 3.80 -14.75
N GLY A 19 3.72 4.41 -14.21
CA GLY A 19 3.47 4.37 -12.78
C GLY A 19 2.97 2.99 -12.31
N LYS A 20 3.11 2.72 -11.02
CA LYS A 20 2.68 1.47 -10.38
C LYS A 20 2.08 1.71 -9.00
N ILE A 21 1.19 0.80 -8.61
CA ILE A 21 0.68 0.61 -7.26
C ILE A 21 1.30 -0.69 -6.74
N SER A 22 1.89 -0.67 -5.56
CA SER A 22 2.45 -1.85 -4.89
C SER A 22 1.74 -2.10 -3.57
N ILE A 23 1.42 -3.36 -3.29
CA ILE A 23 0.86 -3.81 -2.02
C ILE A 23 1.89 -4.71 -1.35
N THR A 24 2.26 -4.37 -0.12
CA THR A 24 3.21 -5.15 0.67
C THR A 24 2.67 -5.38 2.09
N THR A 25 3.19 -6.37 2.79
CA THR A 25 3.06 -6.47 4.25
C THR A 25 4.40 -6.15 4.89
N VAL A 26 4.37 -5.39 5.98
CA VAL A 26 5.56 -5.03 6.75
C VAL A 26 5.42 -5.60 8.15
N ALA A 27 6.34 -6.49 8.52
CA ALA A 27 6.41 -7.04 9.87
C ALA A 27 7.10 -6.06 10.82
N GLN A 28 6.53 -5.84 12.01
CA GLN A 28 7.13 -5.00 13.05
C GLN A 28 7.61 -3.60 12.55
N PRO A 29 6.78 -2.85 11.79
CA PRO A 29 7.20 -1.59 11.16
C PRO A 29 7.61 -0.51 12.18
N TYR A 30 7.12 -0.60 13.42
CA TYR A 30 7.37 0.34 14.51
C TYR A 30 8.24 -0.26 15.62
N GLY A 31 8.97 -1.34 15.31
CA GLY A 31 9.87 -2.02 16.24
C GLY A 31 9.31 -3.33 16.80
N PRO A 32 10.10 -4.03 17.64
CA PRO A 32 9.74 -5.34 18.16
C PRO A 32 8.37 -5.37 18.82
N LYS A 33 7.61 -6.43 18.58
CA LYS A 33 6.23 -6.65 19.08
C LYS A 33 5.16 -5.71 18.51
N SER A 34 5.49 -4.76 17.63
CA SER A 34 4.46 -4.05 16.89
C SER A 34 3.76 -4.98 15.90
N GLU A 35 2.44 -4.82 15.78
CA GLU A 35 1.63 -5.58 14.83
C GLU A 35 2.06 -5.32 13.39
N SER A 36 1.94 -6.34 12.55
CA SER A 36 2.18 -6.19 11.11
C SER A 36 1.13 -5.29 10.47
N VAL A 37 1.54 -4.58 9.42
CA VAL A 37 0.67 -3.69 8.64
C VAL A 37 0.66 -4.13 7.18
N ALA A 38 -0.44 -3.84 6.47
CA ALA A 38 -0.39 -3.75 5.02
C ALA A 38 0.15 -2.36 4.64
N SER A 39 0.85 -2.26 3.52
CA SER A 39 1.28 -0.97 2.97
C SER A 39 0.95 -0.87 1.50
N ILE A 40 0.39 0.29 1.13
CA ILE A 40 0.13 0.68 -0.25
C ILE A 40 1.20 1.68 -0.64
N GLY A 41 1.96 1.38 -1.69
CA GLY A 41 2.92 2.27 -2.33
C GLY A 41 2.40 2.74 -3.69
N ILE A 42 2.58 4.02 -3.99
CA ILE A 42 2.32 4.61 -5.30
C ILE A 42 3.64 5.13 -5.85
N SER A 43 4.01 4.73 -7.07
CA SER A 43 5.18 5.27 -7.78
C SER A 43 4.75 5.82 -9.13
N LEU A 44 5.18 7.03 -9.48
CA LEU A 44 5.00 7.59 -10.82
C LEU A 44 6.01 7.02 -11.83
N GLN A 45 7.12 6.46 -11.34
CA GLN A 45 8.15 5.83 -12.15
C GLN A 45 8.25 4.32 -11.86
N ALA A 46 8.17 3.48 -12.91
CA ALA A 46 8.19 2.02 -12.79
C ALA A 46 9.40 1.48 -12.04
N LYS A 47 10.55 2.13 -12.23
CA LYS A 47 11.85 1.72 -11.68
C LYS A 47 12.20 2.36 -10.35
N ALA A 48 11.30 3.16 -9.76
CA ALA A 48 11.53 3.71 -8.43
C ALA A 48 11.68 2.55 -7.42
N GLN A 49 12.79 2.59 -6.68
CA GLN A 49 13.12 1.59 -5.67
C GLN A 49 12.24 1.77 -4.43
N GLU A 50 11.88 3.01 -4.12
CA GLU A 50 10.87 3.36 -3.12
C GLU A 50 9.68 4.05 -3.79
N PRO A 51 8.46 3.82 -3.28
CA PRO A 51 7.29 4.56 -3.76
C PRO A 51 7.35 6.03 -3.38
N ASP A 52 6.84 6.90 -4.26
CA ASP A 52 6.69 8.34 -4.03
C ASP A 52 5.76 8.62 -2.84
N TRP A 53 4.69 7.84 -2.73
CA TRP A 53 3.78 7.88 -1.58
C TRP A 53 3.61 6.48 -1.01
N LYS A 54 3.68 6.36 0.31
CA LYS A 54 3.42 5.11 1.03
C LYS A 54 2.53 5.35 2.23
N VAL A 55 1.57 4.46 2.45
CA VAL A 55 0.75 4.47 3.67
C VAL A 55 0.78 3.09 4.32
N HIS A 56 0.80 3.05 5.65
CA HIS A 56 0.64 1.83 6.43
C HIS A 56 -0.81 1.74 6.93
N ILE A 57 -1.42 0.59 6.73
CA ILE A 57 -2.77 0.26 7.18
C ILE A 57 -2.65 -0.82 8.25
N PRO A 58 -2.98 -0.52 9.52
CA PRO A 58 -3.01 -1.53 10.56
C PRO A 58 -3.94 -2.68 10.19
N LYS A 59 -3.54 -3.92 10.51
CA LYS A 59 -4.32 -5.13 10.23
C LYS A 59 -5.79 -5.01 10.67
N ALA A 60 -6.01 -4.43 11.85
CA ALA A 60 -7.35 -4.26 12.42
C ALA A 60 -8.26 -3.30 11.63
N ASN A 61 -7.71 -2.47 10.72
CA ASN A 61 -8.47 -1.49 9.96
C ASN A 61 -8.67 -1.87 8.49
N ILE A 62 -8.11 -2.98 8.01
CA ILE A 62 -8.10 -3.33 6.58
C ILE A 62 -9.53 -3.41 6.01
N ASP A 63 -10.44 -4.12 6.67
CA ASP A 63 -11.80 -4.30 6.17
C ASP A 63 -12.57 -2.97 6.08
N ALA A 64 -12.40 -2.11 7.09
CA ALA A 64 -13.01 -0.79 7.11
C ALA A 64 -12.47 0.11 5.97
N VAL A 65 -11.16 0.06 5.70
CA VAL A 65 -10.55 0.78 4.57
C VAL A 65 -11.06 0.24 3.24
N ILE A 66 -11.17 -1.07 3.07
CA ILE A 66 -11.72 -1.69 1.85
C ILE A 66 -13.17 -1.24 1.62
N ALA A 67 -14.00 -1.24 2.68
CA ALA A 67 -15.37 -0.77 2.60
C ALA A 67 -15.44 0.70 2.20
N ALA A 68 -14.62 1.56 2.81
CA ALA A 68 -14.57 2.99 2.49
C ALA A 68 -14.08 3.25 1.06
N LEU A 69 -13.07 2.53 0.57
CA LEU A 69 -12.59 2.64 -0.82
C LEU A 69 -13.65 2.19 -1.82
N THR A 70 -14.40 1.13 -1.49
CA THR A 70 -15.51 0.63 -2.31
C THR A 70 -16.63 1.66 -2.41
N GLU A 71 -16.97 2.33 -1.30
CA GLU A 71 -17.96 3.40 -1.29
C GLU A 71 -17.47 4.63 -2.06
N ALA A 72 -16.23 5.06 -1.82
CA ALA A 72 -15.62 6.19 -2.52
C ALA A 72 -15.63 5.98 -4.04
N LYS A 73 -15.37 4.76 -4.52
CA LYS A 73 -15.43 4.43 -5.95
C LYS A 73 -16.77 4.82 -6.58
N LYS A 74 -17.91 4.59 -5.91
CA LYS A 74 -19.24 4.93 -6.43
C LYS A 74 -19.43 6.44 -6.66
N SER A 75 -18.67 7.27 -5.94
CA SER A 75 -18.72 8.73 -6.06
C SER A 75 -17.78 9.30 -7.12
N LEU A 76 -16.90 8.47 -7.68
CA LEU A 76 -15.92 8.84 -8.70
C LEU A 76 -16.37 8.44 -10.12
N GLU A 77 -17.59 7.89 -10.24
CA GLU A 77 -18.23 7.49 -11.50
C GLU A 77 -19.07 8.61 -12.10
#